data_AF-A0A8I0NZL1-F1
#
_entry.id   AF-A0A8I0NZL1-F1
#
_cell.length_a   1.000
_cell.length_b   1.000
_cell.length_c   1.000
_cell.angle_alpha   90.00
_cell.angle_beta   90.00
_cell.angle_gamma   90.00
#
_symmetry.space_group_name_H-M   'P 1'
#
loop_
_entity.id
_entity.type
_entity.pdbx_description
1 polymer ?
#
loop_
_entity_poly.entity_id
_entity_poly.type
_entity_poly.pdbx_seq_one_letter_code
_entity_poly.pdbx_strand_id
1 'polypeptide(L)'
;MSTQDQVLTVDDYLSVYVLEWTLHHLDLTAHVVGVPGPLPEGLAHSRAALERIAGAAFPRAFSDEDVLVVGTGRQGTTEGELAELGSLASRLPFVLG
;
A
#
# COMPACT_ATOMS: atom_id res chain seq x y z
N MET A 1 4.68 -15.12 -22.44
CA MET A 1 5.00 -13.74 -22.01
C MET A 1 3.82 -12.88 -22.39
N SER A 2 3.03 -12.47 -21.41
CA SER A 2 1.88 -11.57 -21.61
C SER A 2 2.19 -10.33 -20.80
N THR A 3 2.61 -9.25 -21.47
CA THR A 3 2.50 -7.92 -20.90
C THR A 3 1.00 -7.65 -20.80
N GLN A 4 0.45 -7.62 -19.59
CA GLN A 4 -0.92 -7.16 -19.42
C GLN A 4 -0.97 -5.72 -19.95
N ASP A 5 -1.87 -5.48 -20.90
CA ASP A 5 -2.10 -4.22 -21.61
C ASP A 5 -2.71 -3.14 -20.67
N GLN A 6 -2.14 -3.01 -19.47
CA GLN A 6 -2.42 -1.91 -18.57
C GLN A 6 -1.61 -0.72 -19.10
N VAL A 7 -2.30 0.24 -19.73
CA VAL A 7 -1.73 1.56 -20.03
C VAL A 7 -1.54 2.28 -18.70
N LEU A 8 -0.52 1.87 -17.95
CA LEU A 8 0.03 2.63 -16.84
C LEU A 8 0.60 3.88 -17.47
N THR A 9 0.04 5.04 -17.12
CA THR A 9 0.66 6.31 -17.51
C THR A 9 2.08 6.35 -16.92
N VAL A 10 3.01 7.13 -17.50
CA VAL A 10 4.39 7.25 -16.95
C VAL A 10 4.36 7.65 -15.46
N ASP A 11 3.32 8.38 -15.05
CA ASP A 11 3.03 8.73 -13.66
C ASP A 11 2.62 7.52 -12.81
N ASP A 12 1.83 6.58 -13.36
CA ASP A 12 1.52 5.31 -12.70
C ASP A 12 2.73 4.39 -12.61
N TYR A 13 3.59 4.34 -13.64
CA TYR A 13 4.82 3.55 -13.60
C TYR A 13 5.82 4.06 -12.55
N LEU A 14 6.01 5.38 -12.46
CA LEU A 14 6.83 6.00 -11.41
C LEU A 14 6.18 5.88 -10.03
N SER A 15 4.85 5.96 -9.94
CA SER A 15 4.12 5.72 -8.69
C SER A 15 4.30 4.28 -8.20
N VAL A 16 4.31 3.30 -9.10
CA VAL A 16 4.62 1.90 -8.77
C VAL A 16 6.06 1.77 -8.25
N TYR A 17 7.04 2.43 -8.87
CA TYR A 17 8.42 2.43 -8.38
C TYR A 17 8.58 3.05 -6.99
N VAL A 18 7.93 4.19 -6.74
CA VAL A 18 7.94 4.84 -5.42
C VAL A 18 7.25 3.95 -4.38
N LEU A 19 6.16 3.28 -4.76
CA LEU A 19 5.43 2.34 -3.91
C LEU A 19 6.27 1.10 -3.58
N GLU A 20 6.92 0.48 -4.57
CA GLU A 20 7.80 -0.68 -4.37
C GLU A 20 8.96 -0.35 -3.45
N TRP A 21 9.61 0.81 -3.63
CA TRP A 21 10.71 1.22 -2.77
C TRP A 21 10.22 1.59 -1.36
N THR A 22 9.07 2.26 -1.22
CA THR A 22 8.50 2.55 0.11
C THR A 22 8.21 1.26 0.88
N LEU A 23 7.63 0.27 0.19
CA LEU A 23 7.33 -1.03 0.78
C LEU A 23 8.58 -1.84 1.12
N HIS A 24 9.62 -1.80 0.28
CA HIS A 24 10.87 -2.50 0.55
C HIS A 24 11.63 -1.87 1.72
N HIS A 25 11.58 -0.54 1.87
CA HIS A 25 12.11 0.15 3.05
C HIS A 25 11.34 -0.27 4.30
N LEU A 26 10.01 -0.34 4.23
CA LEU A 26 9.13 -0.78 5.32
C LEU A 26 9.47 -2.23 5.74
N ASP A 27 9.59 -3.15 4.79
CA ASP A 27 9.97 -4.55 5.01
C ASP A 27 11.37 -4.69 5.65
N LEU A 28 12.33 -3.84 5.24
CA LEU A 28 13.67 -3.78 5.82
C LEU A 28 13.66 -3.23 7.25
N THR A 29 12.89 -2.19 7.53
CA THR A 29 12.79 -1.60 8.87
C THR A 29 11.95 -2.43 9.84
N ALA A 30 10.98 -3.22 9.34
CA ALA A 30 10.15 -4.09 10.17
C ALA A 30 10.97 -5.11 10.99
N HIS A 31 12.16 -5.47 10.51
CA HIS A 31 13.07 -6.41 11.17
C HIS A 31 14.23 -5.74 11.91
N VAL A 32 14.32 -4.40 11.92
CA VAL A 32 15.42 -3.65 12.56
C VAL A 32 14.87 -2.57 13.49
N VAL A 33 14.92 -2.83 14.80
CA VAL A 33 14.53 -1.87 15.82
C VAL A 33 15.49 -0.68 15.82
N GLY A 34 14.97 0.53 15.60
CA GLY A 34 15.73 1.78 15.71
C GLY A 34 16.16 2.43 14.39
N VAL A 35 15.72 1.92 13.25
CA VAL A 35 15.90 2.59 11.95
C VAL A 35 14.70 3.49 11.68
N PRO A 36 14.88 4.75 11.24
CA PRO A 36 13.77 5.59 10.83
C PRO A 36 13.03 4.94 9.64
N GLY A 37 11.71 4.83 9.78
CA GLY A 37 10.82 4.32 8.73
C GLY A 37 10.84 5.21 7.47
N PRO A 38 10.03 4.84 6.45
CA PRO A 38 9.95 5.62 5.22
C PRO A 38 9.53 7.07 5.52
N LEU A 39 9.98 8.02 4.68
CA LEU A 39 9.60 9.42 4.82
C LEU A 39 8.06 9.57 4.74
N PRO A 40 7.44 10.44 5.56
CA PRO A 40 5.99 10.65 5.56
C PRO A 40 5.40 11.00 4.19
N GLU A 41 6.14 11.76 3.37
CA GLU A 41 5.72 12.11 2.01
C GLU A 41 5.65 10.88 1.08
N GLY A 42 6.57 9.92 1.25
CA GLY A 42 6.59 8.66 0.50
C GLY A 42 5.43 7.75 0.88
N LEU A 43 5.07 7.72 2.17
CA LEU A 43 3.90 6.99 2.67
C LEU A 43 2.60 7.58 2.11
N ALA A 44 2.45 8.91 2.14
CA ALA A 44 1.26 9.60 1.61
C ALA A 44 1.09 9.37 0.10
N HIS A 45 2.18 9.45 -0.68
CA HIS A 45 2.14 9.19 -2.12
C HIS A 45 1.78 7.73 -2.42
N SER A 46 2.35 6.80 -1.64
CA SER A 46 2.10 5.36 -1.75
C SER A 46 0.64 5.01 -1.41
N ARG A 47 0.06 5.63 -0.37
CA ARG A 47 -1.38 5.53 -0.07
C ARG A 47 -2.23 5.99 -1.23
N ALA A 48 -1.94 7.17 -1.81
CA ALA A 48 -2.70 7.70 -2.93
C ALA A 48 -2.61 6.80 -4.19
N ALA A 49 -1.47 6.15 -4.40
CA ALA A 49 -1.32 5.14 -5.47
C ALA A 49 -2.16 3.89 -5.18
N LEU A 50 -2.13 3.37 -3.95
CA LEU A 50 -2.91 2.20 -3.55
C LEU A 50 -4.42 2.47 -3.62
N GLU A 51 -4.88 3.63 -3.18
CA GLU A 51 -6.29 4.06 -3.27
C GLU A 51 -6.77 4.15 -4.72
N ARG A 52 -5.91 4.63 -5.64
CA ARG A 52 -6.19 4.61 -7.09
C ARG A 52 -6.36 3.18 -7.61
N ILE A 53 -5.45 2.27 -7.24
CA ILE A 53 -5.49 0.86 -7.67
C ILE A 53 -6.72 0.15 -7.08
N ALA A 54 -7.02 0.41 -5.81
CA ALA A 54 -8.23 -0.08 -5.15
C ALA A 54 -9.50 0.57 -5.71
N GLY A 55 -9.40 1.68 -6.45
CA GLY A 55 -10.55 2.46 -6.91
C GLY A 55 -11.41 2.99 -5.76
N ALA A 56 -10.84 3.11 -4.57
CA ALA A 56 -11.53 3.47 -3.33
C ALA A 56 -10.53 4.03 -2.32
N ALA A 57 -10.97 5.04 -1.57
CA ALA A 57 -10.19 5.61 -0.48
C ALA A 57 -10.22 4.69 0.75
N PHE A 58 -9.09 4.54 1.43
CA PHE A 58 -9.04 3.86 2.72
C PHE A 58 -9.52 4.80 3.84
N PRO A 59 -10.09 4.27 4.94
CA PRO A 59 -10.57 5.11 6.03
C PRO A 59 -9.46 5.99 6.63
N ARG A 60 -9.77 7.23 7.00
CA ARG A 60 -8.79 8.16 7.61
C ARG A 60 -8.30 7.72 8.99
N ALA A 61 -8.96 6.74 9.61
CA ALA A 61 -8.52 6.12 10.86
C ALA A 61 -7.20 5.34 10.70
N PHE A 62 -6.91 4.86 9.49
CA PHE A 62 -5.65 4.20 9.17
C PHE A 62 -4.58 5.24 8.85
N SER A 63 -3.39 5.09 9.45
CA SER A 63 -2.21 5.83 9.01
C SER A 63 -1.79 5.38 7.61
N ASP A 64 -0.99 6.19 6.93
CA ASP A 64 -0.52 5.85 5.59
C ASP A 64 0.31 4.55 5.60
N GLU A 65 1.01 4.27 6.71
CA GLU A 65 1.71 3.01 6.93
C GLU A 65 0.73 1.83 7.07
N ASP A 66 -0.29 1.96 7.91
CA ASP A 66 -1.29 0.90 8.12
C ASP A 66 -2.01 0.55 6.83
N VAL A 67 -2.36 1.56 6.02
CA VAL A 67 -2.99 1.36 4.71
C VAL A 67 -2.11 0.52 3.78
N LEU A 68 -0.80 0.77 3.76
CA LEU A 68 0.13 0.01 2.92
C LEU A 68 0.33 -1.41 3.43
N VAL A 69 0.51 -1.57 4.73
CA VAL A 69 0.76 -2.88 5.35
C VAL A 69 -0.48 -3.78 5.23
N VAL A 70 -1.65 -3.27 5.60
CA VAL A 70 -2.93 -4.00 5.53
C VAL A 70 -3.37 -4.19 4.08
N GLY A 71 -3.28 -3.12 3.29
CA GLY A 71 -3.68 -3.09 1.89
C GLY A 71 -2.93 -4.10 1.01
N THR A 72 -1.65 -4.35 1.34
CA THR A 72 -0.80 -5.30 0.61
C THR A 72 -0.64 -6.66 1.29
N GLY A 73 -1.30 -6.88 2.43
CA GLY A 73 -1.28 -8.15 3.16
C GLY A 73 0.06 -8.49 3.83
N ARG A 74 0.89 -7.49 4.12
CA ARG A 74 2.21 -7.67 4.78
C ARG A 74 2.10 -7.95 6.28
N GLN A 75 1.01 -7.51 6.92
CA GLN A 75 0.67 -7.87 8.30
C GLN A 75 -0.76 -8.40 8.34
N GLY A 76 -1.03 -9.33 9.25
CA GLY A 76 -2.39 -9.83 9.49
C GLY A 76 -3.30 -8.69 9.95
N THR A 77 -4.44 -8.55 9.28
CA THR A 77 -5.48 -7.58 9.63
C THR A 77 -6.27 -8.08 10.84
N THR A 78 -6.53 -7.21 11.81
CA THR A 78 -7.38 -7.50 12.96
C THR A 78 -8.87 -7.41 12.59
N GLU A 79 -9.74 -8.07 13.36
CA GLU A 79 -11.20 -8.02 13.13
C GLU A 79 -11.76 -6.59 13.17
N GLY A 80 -11.19 -5.70 14.00
CA GLY A 80 -11.58 -4.29 14.07
C GLY A 80 -11.22 -3.51 12.81
N GLU A 81 -10.02 -3.75 12.28
CA GLU A 81 -9.57 -3.13 11.03
C GLU A 81 -10.38 -3.63 9.82
N LEU A 82 -10.74 -4.93 9.79
CA LEU A 82 -11.62 -5.48 8.75
C LEU A 82 -13.01 -4.84 8.78
N ALA A 83 -13.55 -4.57 9.97
CA ALA A 83 -14.83 -3.89 10.12
C ALA A 83 -14.78 -2.44 9.61
N GLU A 84 -13.70 -1.71 9.89
CA GLU A 84 -13.48 -0.35 9.39
C GLU A 84 -13.27 -0.28 7.86
N LEU A 85 -12.61 -1.29 7.29
CA LEU A 85 -12.39 -1.40 5.84
C LEU A 85 -13.68 -1.70 5.06
N GLY A 86 -14.66 -2.35 5.69
CA GLY A 86 -15.94 -2.68 5.09
C GLY A 86 -15.78 -3.45 3.78
N SER A 87 -16.27 -2.88 2.66
CA SER A 87 -16.18 -3.53 1.34
C SER A 87 -14.75 -3.74 0.86
N LEU A 88 -13.79 -2.91 1.30
CA LEU A 88 -12.37 -3.07 0.93
C LEU A 88 -11.78 -4.35 1.49
N ALA A 89 -12.21 -4.81 2.67
CA ALA A 89 -11.72 -6.01 3.32
C ALA A 89 -11.86 -7.26 2.42
N SER A 90 -12.94 -7.33 1.64
CA SER A 90 -13.20 -8.44 0.71
C SER A 90 -12.29 -8.48 -0.52
N ARG A 91 -11.52 -7.41 -0.76
CA ARG A 91 -10.65 -7.22 -1.94
C ARG A 91 -9.17 -7.24 -1.60
N LEU A 92 -8.83 -7.41 -0.32
CA LEU A 92 -7.46 -7.55 0.15
C LEU A 92 -6.93 -8.98 -0.09
N PRO A 93 -5.61 -9.15 -0.30
CA PRO A 93 -4.61 -8.10 -0.50
C PRO A 93 -4.59 -7.60 -1.96
N PHE A 94 -4.30 -6.31 -2.15
CA PHE A 94 -4.01 -5.77 -3.48
C PHE A 94 -2.56 -6.09 -3.85
N VAL A 95 -2.37 -7.05 -4.74
CA VAL A 95 -1.04 -7.44 -5.25
C VAL A 95 -0.69 -6.58 -6.46
N LEU A 96 0.44 -5.89 -6.38
CA LEU A 96 1.05 -5.18 -7.51
C LEU A 96 1.83 -6.21 -8.33
N GLY A 97 1.45 -6.44 -9.59
CA GLY A 97 2.08 -7.42 -10.48
C GLY A 97 1.66 -7.27 -11.93
#